data_AF-A0A950M079-F1
#
_entry.id   AF-A0A950M079-F1
#
_cell.length_a   1.000
_cell.length_b   1.000
_cell.length_c   1.000
_cell.angle_alpha   90.00
_cell.angle_beta   90.00
_cell.angle_gamma   90.00
#
_symmetry.space_group_name_H-M   'P 1'
#
loop_
_entity.id
_entity.type
_entity.pdbx_description
1 polymer ?
#
loop_
_entity_poly.entity_id
_entity_poly.type
_entity_poly.pdbx_seq_one_letter_code
_entity_poly.pdbx_strand_id
1 'polypeptide(L)'
;MISAEDVGGVHVKYLYHCPRQLWLFARGLRPERLSSLVQLGEAVHDTTYTRRAPVDLGAARIDFIDGQTWVHEVKSSSRSTEADQAQAIHYCHRLDELGVPVQGGILHYGVSLTKLPGTAIRGIPPG
;
A
#
# COMPACT_ATOMS: atom_id res chain seq x y z
N MET A 1 1.70 11.34 -19.18
CA MET A 1 1.34 9.90 -19.16
C MET A 1 1.79 9.40 -17.81
N ILE A 2 1.03 8.55 -17.11
CA ILE A 2 1.49 8.02 -15.81
C ILE A 2 2.76 7.21 -16.08
N SER A 3 3.81 7.45 -15.31
CA SER A 3 5.03 6.64 -15.34
C SER A 3 5.02 5.62 -14.18
N ALA A 4 5.98 4.69 -14.17
CA ALA A 4 6.01 3.63 -13.17
C ALA A 4 6.14 4.19 -11.74
N GLU A 5 6.84 5.32 -11.59
CA GLU A 5 7.02 6.01 -10.32
C GLU A 5 5.73 6.64 -9.77
N ASP A 6 4.75 6.95 -10.62
CA ASP A 6 3.44 7.49 -10.23
C ASP A 6 2.50 6.43 -9.64
N VAL A 7 2.85 5.14 -9.77
CA VAL A 7 2.02 4.02 -9.33
C VAL A 7 2.12 3.85 -7.80
N GLY A 8 1.15 4.43 -7.09
CA GLY A 8 0.93 4.20 -5.64
C GLY A 8 -0.05 3.06 -5.32
N GLY A 9 -0.21 2.73 -4.03
CA GLY A 9 -1.06 1.62 -3.55
C GLY A 9 -2.54 1.71 -3.96
N VAL A 10 -3.07 2.92 -4.17
CA VAL A 10 -4.43 3.13 -4.70
C VAL A 10 -4.61 2.56 -6.10
N HIS A 11 -3.56 2.60 -6.95
CA HIS A 11 -3.62 2.02 -8.29
C HIS A 11 -3.74 0.51 -8.23
N VAL A 12 -2.97 -0.13 -7.34
CA VAL A 12 -3.04 -1.57 -7.08
C VAL A 12 -4.43 -1.94 -6.57
N LYS A 13 -4.97 -1.19 -5.61
CA LYS A 13 -6.34 -1.39 -5.13
C LYS A 13 -7.37 -1.34 -6.27
N TYR A 14 -7.29 -0.35 -7.16
CA TYR A 14 -8.23 -0.22 -8.28
C TYR A 14 -8.04 -1.26 -9.36
N LEU A 15 -6.81 -1.74 -9.58
CA LEU A 15 -6.57 -2.85 -10.50
C LEU A 15 -7.39 -4.08 -10.11
N TYR A 16 -7.40 -4.44 -8.83
CA TYR A 16 -8.13 -5.60 -8.32
C TYR A 16 -9.63 -5.35 -8.13
N HIS A 17 -10.03 -4.12 -7.82
CA HIS A 17 -11.45 -3.80 -7.62
C HIS A 17 -12.19 -3.54 -8.94
N CYS A 18 -11.67 -2.65 -9.78
CA CYS A 18 -12.28 -2.27 -11.05
C CYS A 18 -11.25 -1.62 -12.00
N PRO A 19 -10.76 -2.33 -13.04
CA PRO A 19 -9.82 -1.77 -14.01
C PRO A 19 -10.32 -0.51 -14.72
N ARG A 20 -11.65 -0.38 -14.90
CA ARG A 20 -12.27 0.84 -15.46
C ARG A 20 -12.13 2.03 -14.51
N GLN A 21 -12.27 1.82 -13.20
CA GLN A 21 -12.03 2.86 -12.20
C GLN A 21 -10.56 3.29 -12.21
N LEU A 22 -9.62 2.34 -12.31
CA LEU A 22 -8.20 2.65 -12.49
C LEU A 22 -7.96 3.51 -13.75
N TRP A 23 -8.55 3.13 -14.89
CA TRP A 23 -8.43 3.86 -16.15
C TRP A 23 -8.93 5.30 -16.06
N LEU A 24 -10.03 5.53 -15.33
CA LEU A 24 -10.60 6.85 -15.05
C LEU A 24 -9.70 7.65 -14.09
N PHE A 25 -9.25 7.01 -13.02
CA PHE A 25 -8.35 7.57 -12.01
C PHE A 25 -7.03 8.06 -12.63
N ALA A 26 -6.43 7.25 -13.50
CA ALA A 26 -5.20 7.59 -14.24
C ALA A 26 -5.38 8.79 -15.19
N ARG A 27 -6.62 9.17 -15.53
CA ARG A 27 -6.98 10.35 -16.34
C ARG A 27 -7.48 11.52 -15.50
N GLY A 28 -7.33 11.47 -14.18
CA GLY A 28 -7.72 12.54 -13.26
C GLY A 28 -9.19 12.53 -12.85
N LEU A 29 -9.97 11.54 -13.29
CA LEU A 29 -11.36 11.40 -12.86
C LEU A 29 -11.42 10.60 -11.54
N ARG A 30 -11.96 11.21 -10.48
CA ARG A 30 -12.00 10.66 -9.11
C ARG A 30 -13.46 10.47 -8.65
N PRO A 31 -14.11 9.33 -8.99
CA PRO A 31 -15.52 9.09 -8.63
C PRO A 31 -15.76 9.00 -7.13
N GLU A 32 -14.73 8.63 -6.35
CA GLU A 32 -14.88 8.30 -4.93
C GLU A 32 -14.97 9.52 -4.01
N ARG A 33 -14.66 10.73 -4.48
CA ARG A 33 -14.80 11.97 -3.69
C ARG A 33 -16.22 12.19 -3.16
N LEU A 34 -17.21 11.52 -3.75
CA LEU A 34 -18.62 11.58 -3.33
C LEU A 34 -18.95 10.62 -2.17
N SER A 35 -18.03 9.74 -1.77
CA SER A 35 -18.24 8.77 -0.68
C SER A 35 -17.59 9.25 0.62
N SER A 36 -18.41 9.43 1.65
CA SER A 36 -17.98 9.86 2.99
C SER A 36 -16.99 8.91 3.67
N LEU A 37 -17.01 7.62 3.32
CA LEU A 37 -16.06 6.62 3.83
C LEU A 37 -14.63 6.81 3.27
N VAL A 38 -14.51 7.36 2.06
CA VAL A 38 -13.20 7.58 1.42
C VAL A 38 -12.55 8.86 1.94
N GLN A 39 -13.34 9.91 2.16
CA GLN A 39 -12.87 11.15 2.78
C GLN A 39 -12.32 10.92 4.19
N LEU A 40 -12.93 10.01 4.96
CA LEU A 40 -12.44 9.63 6.28
C LEU A 40 -11.08 8.92 6.23
N GLY A 41 -10.85 8.09 5.20
CA GLY A 41 -9.56 7.41 4.99
C GLY A 41 -8.44 8.35 4.54
N GLU A 42 -8.74 9.34 3.70
CA GLU A 42 -7.78 10.36 3.24
C GLU A 42 -7.39 11.32 4.37
N ALA A 43 -8.33 11.74 5.22
CA ALA A 43 -8.05 12.66 6.35
C ALA A 43 -7.09 12.08 7.40
N VAL A 44 -7.02 10.75 7.54
CA VAL A 44 -6.07 10.07 8.44
C VAL A 44 -4.64 10.06 7.85
N HIS A 45 -4.51 10.11 6.52
CA HIS A 45 -3.22 10.13 5.82
C HIS A 45 -2.55 11.51 5.88
N ASP A 46 -3.31 12.59 5.79
CA ASP A 46 -2.77 13.97 5.67
C ASP A 46 -2.05 14.53 6.93
N THR A 47 -2.00 13.82 8.06
CA THR A 47 -1.58 14.41 9.36
C THR A 47 -0.21 13.98 9.91
N THR A 48 0.64 13.25 9.18
CA THR A 48 1.91 12.77 9.77
C THR A 48 3.16 13.10 8.94
N TYR A 49 3.71 14.30 9.13
CA TYR A 49 5.06 14.66 8.65
C TYR A 49 5.92 15.17 9.81
N THR A 50 6.89 14.38 10.29
CA THR A 50 8.05 14.91 11.03
C THR A 50 9.28 13.99 10.88
N ARG A 51 10.45 14.62 10.77
CA ARG A 51 11.78 14.07 10.43
C ARG A 51 12.27 13.00 11.42
N ARG A 52 12.03 11.75 11.05
CA ARG A 52 12.53 10.42 11.53
C ARG A 52 11.47 9.32 11.33
N ALA A 53 10.30 9.70 10.81
CA ALA A 53 9.11 8.87 10.71
C ALA A 53 9.11 7.92 9.50
N PRO A 54 8.33 6.81 9.58
CA PRO A 54 7.99 5.89 8.49
C PRO A 54 7.87 6.57 7.13
N VAL A 55 8.42 5.96 6.08
CA VAL A 55 8.12 6.38 4.70
C VAL A 55 6.62 6.16 4.51
N ASP A 56 5.89 7.26 4.41
CA ASP A 56 4.47 7.22 4.16
C ASP A 56 4.24 6.93 2.67
N LEU A 57 3.91 5.67 2.38
CA LEU A 57 3.58 5.20 1.04
C LEU A 57 2.06 5.25 0.78
N GLY A 58 1.28 5.91 1.65
CA GLY A 58 -0.18 5.90 1.63
C GLY A 58 -0.76 5.46 2.98
N ALA A 59 -1.59 4.40 2.97
CA ALA A 59 -2.05 3.78 4.22
C ALA A 59 -0.98 2.88 4.90
N ALA A 60 0.19 2.75 4.29
CA ALA A 60 1.26 1.88 4.76
C ALA A 60 2.28 2.63 5.62
N ARG A 61 2.62 2.02 6.75
CA ARG A 61 3.66 2.46 7.67
C ARG A 61 4.85 1.51 7.58
N ILE A 62 6.06 2.05 7.75
CA ILE A 62 7.28 1.24 7.92
C ILE A 62 7.65 1.22 9.40
N ASP A 63 7.79 0.02 9.95
CA ASP A 63 8.22 -0.18 11.33
C ASP A 63 9.44 -1.10 11.39
N PHE A 64 10.25 -0.93 12.44
CA PHE A 64 11.38 -1.81 12.75
C PHE A 64 10.97 -2.77 13.86
N ILE A 65 10.99 -4.07 13.58
CA ILE A 65 10.71 -5.14 14.54
C ILE A 65 11.94 -6.03 14.59
N ASP A 66 12.52 -6.22 15.78
CA ASP A 66 13.70 -7.07 16.01
C ASP A 66 14.91 -6.73 15.11
N GLY A 67 15.12 -5.43 14.85
CA GLY A 67 16.19 -4.95 13.97
C GLY A 67 15.93 -5.16 12.47
N GLN A 68 14.72 -5.59 12.10
CA GLN A 68 14.30 -5.82 10.73
C GLN A 68 13.19 -4.87 10.30
N THR A 69 13.25 -4.39 9.06
CA THR A 69 12.24 -3.50 8.48
C THR A 69 11.03 -4.29 7.97
N TRP A 70 9.83 -3.89 8.39
CA TRP A 70 8.55 -4.46 7.97
C TRP A 70 7.60 -3.37 7.45
N VAL A 71 6.81 -3.70 6.43
CA VAL A 71 5.72 -2.85 5.94
C VAL A 71 4.43 -3.23 6.65
N HIS A 72 3.78 -2.27 7.31
CA HIS A 72 2.52 -2.45 8.03
C HIS A 72 1.39 -1.73 7.28
N GLU A 73 0.34 -2.45 6.90
CA GLU A 73 -0.85 -1.89 6.27
C GLU A 73 -2.08 -2.22 7.11
N VAL A 74 -2.86 -1.20 7.50
CA VAL A 74 -4.07 -1.38 8.31
C VAL A 74 -5.31 -1.33 7.43
N LYS A 75 -6.19 -2.31 7.59
CA LYS A 75 -7.46 -2.43 6.87
C LYS A 75 -8.64 -2.32 7.82
N SER A 76 -9.65 -1.55 7.42
CA SER A 76 -10.91 -1.41 8.14
C SER A 76 -11.81 -2.63 8.00
N SER A 77 -11.64 -3.40 6.92
CA SER A 77 -12.28 -4.71 6.74
C SER A 77 -11.60 -5.76 7.62
N SER A 78 -12.36 -6.74 8.12
CA SER A 78 -11.81 -7.92 8.80
C SER A 78 -11.41 -9.05 7.82
N ARG A 79 -11.77 -8.92 6.53
CA ARG A 79 -11.53 -9.93 5.50
C ARG A 79 -10.32 -9.58 4.65
N SER A 80 -9.35 -10.49 4.63
CA SER A 80 -8.18 -10.45 3.74
C SER A 80 -8.56 -10.70 2.29
N THR A 81 -7.99 -9.92 1.38
CA THR A 81 -8.19 -10.03 -0.07
C THR A 81 -6.86 -10.08 -0.82
N GLU A 82 -6.89 -10.58 -2.06
CA GLU A 82 -5.72 -10.55 -2.95
C GLU A 82 -5.24 -9.12 -3.23
N ALA A 83 -6.17 -8.15 -3.25
CA ALA A 83 -5.85 -6.74 -3.43
C ALA A 83 -4.97 -6.22 -2.28
N ASP A 84 -5.27 -6.61 -1.05
CA ASP A 84 -4.49 -6.20 0.13
C ASP A 84 -3.08 -6.78 0.08
N GLN A 85 -2.94 -8.05 -0.34
CA GLN A 85 -1.64 -8.70 -0.50
C GLN A 85 -0.81 -8.05 -1.60
N ALA A 86 -1.42 -7.84 -2.77
CA ALA A 86 -0.76 -7.18 -3.89
C ALA A 86 -0.30 -5.76 -3.53
N GLN A 87 -1.09 -5.02 -2.75
CA GLN A 87 -0.71 -3.69 -2.29
C GLN A 87 0.49 -3.75 -1.33
N ALA A 88 0.54 -4.69 -0.39
CA ALA A 88 1.68 -4.86 0.50
C ALA A 88 2.95 -5.29 -0.26
N ILE A 89 2.81 -6.18 -1.25
CA ILE A 89 3.92 -6.59 -2.11
C ILE A 89 4.47 -5.38 -2.90
N HIS A 90 3.57 -4.55 -3.46
CA HIS A 90 3.95 -3.31 -4.15
C HIS A 90 4.79 -2.39 -3.27
N TYR A 91 4.35 -2.14 -2.02
CA TYR A 91 5.13 -1.31 -1.09
C TYR A 91 6.50 -1.91 -0.76
N CYS A 92 6.56 -3.22 -0.55
CA CYS A 92 7.84 -3.88 -0.30
C CYS A 92 8.78 -3.77 -1.50
N HIS A 93 8.26 -3.92 -2.72
CA HIS A 93 9.02 -3.74 -3.96
C HIS A 93 9.55 -2.31 -4.09
N ARG A 94 8.71 -1.28 -3.85
CA ARG A 94 9.13 0.13 -3.91
C ARG A 94 10.25 0.43 -2.90
N LEU A 95 10.24 -0.21 -1.74
CA LEU A 95 11.30 -0.05 -0.75
C LEU A 95 12.60 -0.74 -1.18
N ASP A 96 12.50 -1.92 -1.79
CA ASP A 96 13.65 -2.62 -2.36
C ASP A 96 14.30 -1.80 -3.49
N GLU A 97 13.51 -1.21 -4.39
CA GLU A 97 13.99 -0.27 -5.44
C GLU A 97 14.71 0.95 -4.86
N LEU A 98 14.31 1.42 -3.68
CA LEU A 98 14.94 2.52 -2.96
C LEU A 98 16.16 2.07 -2.13
N GLY A 99 16.55 0.80 -2.20
CA GLY A 99 17.66 0.23 -1.44
C GLY A 99 17.36 0.04 0.05
N VAL A 100 16.10 0.06 0.45
CA VAL A 100 15.64 -0.18 1.83
C VAL A 100 15.30 -1.67 1.97
N PRO A 101 16.14 -2.49 2.63
CA PRO A 101 15.87 -3.91 2.76
C PRO A 101 14.64 -4.14 3.65
N VAL A 102 13.64 -4.84 3.12
CA VAL A 102 12.42 -5.21 3.82
C VAL A 102 12.28 -6.72 3.94
N GLN A 103 11.78 -7.19 5.09
CA GLN A 103 11.53 -8.62 5.30
C GLN A 103 10.17 -9.08 4.78
N GLY A 104 9.26 -8.15 4.48
CA GLY A 104 7.92 -8.44 3.99
C GLY A 104 6.87 -7.48 4.54
N GLY A 105 5.62 -7.87 4.37
CA GLY A 105 4.44 -7.09 4.76
C GLY A 105 3.66 -7.73 5.91
N ILE A 106 3.02 -6.89 6.72
CA ILE A 106 2.08 -7.27 7.77
C ILE A 106 0.78 -6.51 7.52
N LEU A 107 -0.28 -7.26 7.23
CA LEU A 107 -1.62 -6.75 7.00
C LEU A 107 -2.43 -6.87 8.29
N HIS A 108 -2.97 -5.77 8.80
CA HIS A 108 -3.79 -5.72 10.01
C HIS A 108 -5.27 -5.62 9.64
N TYR A 109 -6.08 -6.56 10.15
CA TYR A 109 -7.52 -6.68 9.93
C TYR A 109 -8.24 -6.63 11.28
N GLY A 110 -8.41 -5.43 11.83
CA GLY A 110 -8.88 -5.25 13.20
C GLY A 110 -7.92 -5.89 14.21
N VAL A 111 -8.36 -6.96 14.88
CA VAL A 111 -7.53 -7.72 15.85
C VAL A 111 -6.70 -8.84 15.21
N SER A 112 -6.95 -9.17 13.94
CA SER A 112 -6.22 -10.20 13.22
C SER A 112 -5.08 -9.60 12.41
N LEU A 113 -4.01 -10.37 12.21
CA LEU A 113 -2.91 -9.98 11.33
C LEU A 113 -2.54 -11.11 10.36
N THR A 114 -2.06 -10.73 9.18
CA THR A 114 -1.51 -11.65 8.18
C THR A 114 -0.11 -11.22 7.81
N LYS A 115 0.85 -12.15 7.89
CA LYS A 115 2.25 -11.92 7.55
C LYS A 115 2.56 -12.42 6.13
N LEU A 116 3.10 -11.56 5.30
CA LEU A 116 3.55 -11.84 3.94
C LEU A 116 5.09 -11.84 3.92
N PRO A 117 5.74 -13.00 3.73
CA PRO A 117 7.19 -13.08 3.73
C PRO A 117 7.81 -12.45 2.48
N GLY A 118 8.99 -11.86 2.64
CA GLY A 118 9.82 -11.24 1.59
C GLY A 118 10.12 -12.15 0.39
N THR A 119 10.11 -13.47 0.60
CA THR A 119 10.27 -14.46 -0.47
C THR A 119 9.17 -14.36 -1.53
N ALA A 120 7.96 -13.93 -1.16
CA ALA A 120 6.86 -13.71 -2.10
C ALA A 120 7.07 -12.47 -2.99
N ILE A 121 7.94 -11.54 -2.57
CA ILE A 121 8.25 -10.29 -3.28
C ILE A 121 9.38 -10.50 -4.30
N ARG A 122 10.35 -11.36 -3.99
CA ARG A 122 11.52 -11.65 -4.86
C ARG A 122 11.20 -12.44 -6.13
N GLY A 123 9.97 -12.91 -6.30
CA GLY A 123 9.52 -13.65 -7.49
C GLY A 123 9.02 -12.76 -8.64
N ILE A 124 8.94 -11.45 -8.44
CA ILE A 124 8.49 -10.50 -9.47
C ILE A 124 9.72 -10.08 -10.29
N PRO A 125 9.79 -10.42 -11.59
CA PRO A 125 10.91 -9.99 -12.43
C PRO A 125 10.90 -8.46 -12.55
N PRO A 126 12.08 -7.80 -12.63
CA PRO A 126 12.14 -6.39 -12.99
C PRO A 126 11.52 -6.23 -14.38
N GLY A 127 10.51 -5.38 -14.49
CA GLY A 127 9.83 -5.04 -15.74
C GLY A 127 10.63 -4.09 -16.62
#